data_AF-A0A9P1MJH6-F1
#
_entry.id   AF-A0A9P1MJH6-F1
#
_cell.length_a   1.000
_cell.length_b   1.000
_cell.length_c   1.000
_cell.angle_alpha   90.00
_cell.angle_beta   90.00
_cell.angle_gamma   90.00
#
_symmetry.space_group_name_H-M   'P 1'
#
loop_
_entity.id
_entity.type
_entity.pdbx_description
1 polymer ?
#
loop_
_entity_poly.entity_id
_entity_poly.type
_entity_poly.pdbx_seq_one_letter_code
_entity_poly.pdbx_strand_id
1 'polypeptide(L)'
;MSADYSGPPIRFNRGFWDDKLNRLKLAQIFLGIAAAIFNSYCFPNSLWGFCTYRIHTFPQIFSILCVNIFFIVISSLLAFCNLLGIMDSYYKYNFPLLEKFLTTLATVMYSISSVLVFVALLTSPFIASWLLPLFFTLWTTAAYGWDSKQRWDADSRY
;
A
#
# COMPACT_ATOMS: atom_id res chain seq x y z
N MET A 1 -43.90 -8.63 -6.72
CA MET A 1 -43.44 -7.29 -6.31
C MET A 1 -41.95 -7.38 -6.03
N SER A 2 -41.11 -6.98 -6.98
CA SER A 2 -39.68 -6.82 -6.79
C SER A 2 -39.47 -5.60 -5.91
N ALA A 3 -39.14 -5.80 -4.64
CA ALA A 3 -38.66 -4.72 -3.79
C ALA A 3 -37.37 -4.20 -4.42
N ASP A 4 -37.45 -3.01 -5.02
CA ASP A 4 -36.31 -2.29 -5.56
C ASP A 4 -35.42 -1.94 -4.36
N TYR A 5 -34.39 -2.76 -4.13
CA TYR A 5 -33.33 -2.50 -3.15
C TYR A 5 -32.48 -1.33 -3.67
N SER A 6 -33.07 -0.15 -3.71
CA SER A 6 -32.37 1.11 -3.90
C SER A 6 -31.62 1.37 -2.60
N GLY A 7 -30.38 0.85 -2.53
CA GLY A 7 -29.44 1.19 -1.47
C GLY A 7 -29.34 2.71 -1.34
N PRO A 8 -29.03 3.24 -0.14
CA PRO A 8 -29.00 4.68 0.07
C PRO A 8 -28.03 5.34 -0.92
N PRO A 9 -28.39 6.52 -1.47
CA PRO A 9 -27.67 7.11 -2.58
C PRO A 9 -26.21 7.35 -2.22
N ILE A 10 -25.33 7.15 -3.19
CA ILE A 10 -23.91 7.50 -3.09
C ILE A 10 -23.80 8.99 -2.76
N ARG A 11 -23.10 9.34 -1.68
CA ARG A 11 -22.97 10.71 -1.19
C ARG A 11 -21.50 11.04 -0.98
N PHE A 12 -21.09 12.19 -1.48
CA PHE A 12 -19.74 12.68 -1.21
C PHE A 12 -19.56 12.94 0.29
N ASN A 13 -18.66 12.20 0.92
CA ASN A 13 -18.37 12.31 2.34
C ASN A 13 -17.43 13.49 2.58
N ARG A 14 -18.00 14.62 3.00
CA ARG A 14 -17.23 15.84 3.32
C ARG A 14 -16.28 15.65 4.50
N GLY A 15 -16.59 14.74 5.43
CA GLY A 15 -15.75 14.41 6.59
C GLY A 15 -14.55 13.52 6.26
N PHE A 16 -14.39 13.10 4.99
CA PHE A 16 -13.29 12.25 4.57
C PHE A 16 -11.91 12.83 4.92
N TRP A 17 -11.75 14.15 4.79
CA TRP A 17 -10.49 14.85 5.05
C TRP A 17 -10.17 15.03 6.54
N ASP A 18 -11.20 15.06 7.38
CA ASP A 18 -11.06 15.25 8.83
C ASP A 18 -10.63 13.93 9.51
N ASP A 19 -11.07 12.80 8.96
CA ASP A 19 -10.72 11.48 9.47
C ASP A 19 -9.21 11.20 9.33
N LYS A 20 -8.58 10.91 10.48
CA LYS A 20 -7.15 10.57 10.58
C LYS A 20 -6.81 9.31 9.79
N LEU A 21 -7.69 8.32 9.76
CA LEU A 21 -7.44 7.05 9.06
C LEU A 21 -7.47 7.22 7.55
N ASN A 22 -8.35 8.09 7.03
CA ASN A 22 -8.40 8.41 5.61
C ASN A 22 -7.17 9.20 5.15
N ARG A 23 -6.67 10.14 5.97
CA ARG A 23 -5.39 10.81 5.71
C ARG A 23 -4.20 9.85 5.71
N LEU A 24 -4.19 8.87 6.62
CA LEU A 24 -3.15 7.85 6.67
C LEU A 24 -3.17 6.95 5.42
N LYS A 25 -4.35 6.59 4.92
CA LYS A 25 -4.49 5.88 3.62
C LYS A 25 -3.96 6.69 2.45
N LEU A 26 -4.24 8.00 2.38
CA LEU A 26 -3.68 8.85 1.32
C LEU A 26 -2.14 8.89 1.39
N ALA A 27 -1.58 8.95 2.60
CA ALA A 27 -0.14 8.86 2.80
C ALA A 27 0.42 7.50 2.34
N GLN A 28 -0.25 6.39 2.66
CA GLN A 28 0.14 5.05 2.19
C GLN A 28 0.14 4.96 0.66
N ILE A 29 -0.89 5.52 0.00
CA ILE A 29 -0.97 5.55 -1.48
C ILE A 29 0.21 6.35 -2.05
N PHE A 30 0.47 7.54 -1.52
CA PHE A 30 1.60 8.37 -1.97
C PHE A 30 2.95 7.66 -1.79
N LEU A 31 3.17 7.05 -0.62
CA LEU A 31 4.39 6.33 -0.31
C LEU A 31 4.56 5.07 -1.17
N GLY A 32 3.48 4.33 -1.41
CA GLY A 32 3.47 3.19 -2.31
C GLY A 32 3.78 3.58 -3.75
N ILE A 33 3.24 4.70 -4.25
CA ILE A 33 3.56 5.22 -5.59
C ILE A 33 5.04 5.61 -5.66
N ALA A 34 5.56 6.32 -4.67
CA ALA A 34 6.97 6.67 -4.60
C ALA A 34 7.85 5.40 -4.58
N ALA A 35 7.52 4.42 -3.74
CA ALA A 35 8.22 3.14 -3.68
C ALA A 35 8.17 2.39 -5.02
N ALA A 36 7.04 2.39 -5.74
CA ALA A 36 6.92 1.79 -7.06
C ALA A 36 7.85 2.47 -8.08
N ILE A 37 7.86 3.81 -8.11
CA ILE A 37 8.71 4.60 -9.00
C ILE A 37 10.18 4.30 -8.70
N PHE A 38 10.60 4.35 -7.44
CA PHE A 38 11.99 4.09 -7.07
C PHE A 38 12.43 2.65 -7.34
N ASN A 39 11.54 1.67 -7.15
CA ASN A 39 11.84 0.27 -7.52
C ASN A 39 11.84 0.04 -9.04
N SER A 40 11.10 0.85 -9.80
CA SER A 40 11.04 0.77 -11.27
C SER A 40 12.28 1.34 -11.96
N TYR A 41 13.09 2.13 -11.26
CA TYR A 41 14.38 2.55 -11.80
C TYR A 41 15.29 1.33 -11.95
N CYS A 42 15.96 1.27 -13.10
CA CYS A 42 16.96 0.28 -13.37
C CYS A 42 18.22 0.64 -12.56
N PHE A 43 18.68 -0.28 -11.72
CA PHE A 43 19.94 -0.13 -10.99
C PHE A 43 21.03 -0.97 -11.65
N PRO A 44 22.25 -0.41 -11.79
CA PRO A 44 23.37 -1.15 -12.36
C PRO A 44 23.66 -2.41 -11.54
N ASN A 45 24.04 -3.49 -12.23
CA ASN A 45 24.35 -4.79 -11.62
C ASN A 45 25.82 -5.16 -11.89
N SER A 46 26.38 -6.09 -11.11
CA SER A 46 27.78 -6.54 -11.25
C SER A 46 28.10 -7.08 -12.65
N LEU A 47 27.10 -7.63 -13.35
CA LEU A 47 27.22 -8.15 -14.72
C LEU A 47 27.19 -7.06 -15.81
N TRP A 48 26.48 -5.96 -15.58
CA TRP A 48 26.28 -4.89 -16.57
C TRP A 48 26.45 -3.54 -15.86
N GLY A 49 27.61 -2.92 -16.05
CA GLY A 49 27.97 -1.62 -15.45
C GLY A 49 27.15 -0.42 -15.96
N PHE A 50 26.19 -0.67 -16.85
CA PHE A 50 25.26 0.32 -17.39
C PHE A 50 23.87 -0.31 -17.55
N CYS A 51 22.83 0.48 -17.26
CA CYS A 51 21.44 0.06 -17.34
C CYS A 51 20.90 0.17 -18.76
N THR A 52 21.44 -0.64 -19.68
CA THR A 52 20.87 -0.82 -21.01
C THR A 52 20.01 -2.07 -21.02
N TYR A 53 18.68 -1.87 -21.14
CA TYR A 53 17.66 -2.91 -21.35
C TYR A 53 17.40 -3.89 -20.19
N ARG A 54 16.56 -3.38 -19.26
CA ARG A 54 15.67 -4.07 -18.29
C ARG A 54 15.89 -5.57 -18.09
N ILE A 55 16.72 -5.92 -17.10
CA ILE A 55 16.45 -7.11 -16.28
C ILE A 55 16.20 -6.60 -14.87
N HIS A 56 14.93 -6.41 -14.52
CA HIS A 56 14.56 -6.18 -13.13
C HIS A 56 14.93 -7.44 -12.34
N THR A 57 15.61 -7.26 -11.22
CA THR A 57 15.91 -8.40 -10.35
C THR A 57 14.59 -8.93 -9.77
N PHE A 58 14.53 -10.22 -9.45
CA PHE A 58 13.34 -10.82 -8.84
C PHE A 58 12.79 -10.02 -7.63
N PRO A 59 13.63 -9.51 -6.71
CA PRO A 59 13.19 -8.60 -5.63
C PRO A 59 12.45 -7.35 -6.12
N GLN A 60 12.93 -6.72 -7.21
CA GLN A 60 12.28 -5.54 -7.77
C GLN A 60 10.93 -5.87 -8.39
N ILE A 61 10.84 -6.96 -9.16
CA ILE A 61 9.57 -7.38 -9.78
C ILE A 61 8.53 -7.69 -8.70
N PHE A 62 8.93 -8.43 -7.67
CA PHE A 62 8.06 -8.74 -6.53
C PHE A 62 7.60 -7.46 -5.82
N SER A 63 8.52 -6.54 -5.53
CA SER A 63 8.19 -5.27 -4.87
C SER A 63 7.25 -4.42 -5.72
N ILE A 64 7.47 -4.30 -7.03
CA ILE A 64 6.66 -3.46 -7.93
C ILE A 64 5.26 -4.07 -8.11
N LEU A 65 5.17 -5.32 -8.58
CA LEU A 65 3.91 -5.92 -9.01
C LEU A 65 3.10 -6.43 -7.81
N CYS A 66 3.70 -7.24 -6.96
CA CYS A 66 2.99 -7.97 -5.91
C CYS A 66 2.72 -7.11 -4.67
N VAL A 67 3.58 -6.12 -4.41
CA VAL A 67 3.45 -5.28 -3.22
C VAL A 67 2.90 -3.91 -3.60
N ASN A 68 3.65 -3.09 -4.32
CA ASN A 68 3.23 -1.71 -4.56
C ASN A 68 1.95 -1.63 -5.40
N ILE A 69 1.92 -2.17 -6.63
CA ILE A 69 0.76 -2.02 -7.52
C ILE A 69 -0.51 -2.62 -6.90
N PHE A 70 -0.42 -3.83 -6.35
CA PHE A 70 -1.57 -4.49 -5.72
C PHE A 70 -2.16 -3.65 -4.58
N PHE A 71 -1.34 -3.22 -3.61
CA PHE A 71 -1.84 -2.47 -2.47
C PHE A 71 -2.24 -1.03 -2.82
N ILE A 72 -1.59 -0.39 -3.80
CA ILE A 72 -2.00 0.93 -4.31
C ILE A 72 -3.40 0.86 -4.92
N VAL A 73 -3.65 -0.13 -5.78
CA VAL A 73 -4.96 -0.28 -6.45
C VAL A 73 -6.06 -0.49 -5.41
N ILE A 74 -5.87 -1.43 -4.49
CA ILE A 74 -6.91 -1.73 -3.49
C ILE A 74 -7.08 -0.57 -2.49
N SER A 75 -5.99 0.05 -2.03
CA SER A 75 -6.07 1.20 -1.11
C SER A 75 -6.76 2.39 -1.77
N SER A 76 -6.52 2.62 -3.07
CA SER A 76 -7.18 3.66 -3.85
C SER A 76 -8.68 3.38 -4.02
N LEU A 77 -9.06 2.14 -4.31
CA LEU A 77 -10.46 1.73 -4.39
C LEU A 77 -11.18 1.96 -3.05
N LEU A 78 -10.58 1.55 -1.94
CA LEU A 78 -11.15 1.76 -0.61
C LEU A 78 -11.22 3.24 -0.23
N ALA A 79 -10.20 4.04 -0.57
CA ALA A 79 -10.22 5.48 -0.37
C ALA A 79 -11.35 6.14 -1.17
N PHE A 80 -11.56 5.70 -2.41
CA PHE A 80 -12.66 6.17 -3.25
C PHE A 80 -14.03 5.77 -2.68
N CYS A 81 -14.17 4.54 -2.19
CA CYS A 81 -15.39 4.09 -1.51
C CYS A 81 -15.69 4.91 -0.24
N ASN A 82 -14.66 5.23 0.57
CA ASN A 82 -14.78 6.11 1.73
C ASN A 82 -15.19 7.54 1.33
N LEU A 83 -14.61 8.06 0.25
CA LEU A 83 -14.93 9.39 -0.28
C LEU A 83 -16.38 9.48 -0.78
N LEU A 84 -16.90 8.39 -1.33
CA LEU A 84 -18.26 8.28 -1.86
C LEU A 84 -19.30 7.81 -0.82
N GLY A 85 -18.90 7.62 0.44
CA GLY A 85 -19.81 7.16 1.50
C GLY A 85 -20.38 5.76 1.26
N ILE A 86 -19.72 4.95 0.43
CA ILE A 86 -20.19 3.60 0.07
C ILE A 86 -20.13 2.66 1.28
N MET A 87 -19.17 2.89 2.19
CA MET A 87 -19.02 2.03 3.37
C MET A 87 -20.20 2.15 4.33
N ASP A 88 -20.80 3.33 4.41
CA ASP A 88 -21.96 3.61 5.28
C ASP A 88 -23.28 3.17 4.62
N SER A 89 -23.31 3.03 3.28
CA SER A 89 -24.52 2.67 2.55
C SER A 89 -24.74 1.16 2.42
N TYR A 90 -23.66 0.36 2.43
CA TYR A 90 -23.73 -1.09 2.28
C TYR A 90 -23.46 -1.82 3.61
N TYR A 91 -24.49 -1.86 4.47
CA TYR A 91 -24.47 -2.59 5.76
C TYR A 91 -24.19 -4.11 5.64
N LYS A 92 -24.29 -4.69 4.44
CA LYS A 92 -24.05 -6.12 4.20
C LYS A 92 -22.55 -6.48 4.25
N TYR A 93 -21.66 -5.51 4.03
CA TYR A 93 -20.22 -5.75 4.01
C TYR A 93 -19.55 -5.15 5.24
N ASN A 94 -18.75 -5.96 5.93
CA ASN A 94 -18.02 -5.52 7.11
C ASN A 94 -16.72 -4.82 6.69
N PHE A 95 -16.85 -3.62 6.11
CA PHE A 95 -15.72 -2.83 5.61
C PHE A 95 -14.62 -2.56 6.67
N PRO A 96 -14.94 -2.29 7.95
CA PRO A 96 -13.91 -2.15 8.97
C PRO A 96 -13.03 -3.39 9.11
N LEU A 97 -13.63 -4.59 9.03
CA LEU A 97 -12.91 -5.86 9.06
C LEU A 97 -12.03 -6.04 7.82
N LEU A 98 -12.55 -5.72 6.63
CA LEU A 98 -11.80 -5.78 5.38
C LEU A 98 -10.56 -4.87 5.42
N GLU A 99 -10.70 -3.65 5.94
CA GLU A 99 -9.59 -2.70 6.08
C GLU A 99 -8.54 -3.17 7.10
N LYS A 100 -8.95 -3.81 8.21
CA LYS A 100 -8.02 -4.47 9.15
C LYS A 100 -7.21 -5.57 8.47
N PHE A 101 -7.87 -6.45 7.71
CA PHE A 101 -7.17 -7.52 6.99
C PHE A 101 -6.22 -6.96 5.94
N LEU A 102 -6.65 -5.98 5.15
CA LEU A 102 -5.82 -5.40 4.10
C LEU A 102 -4.58 -4.71 4.67
N THR A 103 -4.74 -3.87 5.70
CA THR A 103 -3.62 -3.14 6.32
C THR A 103 -2.62 -4.09 6.99
N THR A 104 -3.11 -5.17 7.62
CA THR A 104 -2.26 -6.21 8.21
C THR A 104 -1.51 -7.00 7.14
N LEU A 105 -2.21 -7.43 6.08
CA LEU A 105 -1.60 -8.13 4.95
C LEU A 105 -0.56 -7.25 4.24
N ALA A 106 -0.87 -5.97 4.01
CA ALA A 106 0.05 -5.00 3.45
C ALA A 106 1.32 -4.88 4.31
N THR A 107 1.16 -4.75 5.64
CA THR A 107 2.30 -4.67 6.57
C THR A 107 3.22 -5.89 6.42
N VAL A 108 2.67 -7.11 6.36
CA VAL A 108 3.46 -8.34 6.19
C VAL A 108 4.16 -8.35 4.83
N MET A 109 3.46 -8.04 3.74
CA MET A 109 4.01 -8.05 2.39
C MET A 109 5.11 -6.99 2.18
N TYR A 110 4.91 -5.79 2.72
CA TYR A 110 5.93 -4.73 2.70
C TYR A 110 7.12 -5.06 3.60
N SER A 111 6.92 -5.80 4.70
CA SER A 111 8.02 -6.33 5.52
C SER A 111 8.87 -7.34 4.74
N ILE A 112 8.23 -8.29 4.05
CA ILE A 112 8.90 -9.25 3.16
C ILE A 112 9.66 -8.50 2.06
N SER A 113 9.03 -7.52 1.40
CA SER A 113 9.68 -6.69 0.39
C SER A 113 10.89 -5.94 0.96
N SER A 114 10.81 -5.42 2.18
CA SER A 114 11.91 -4.68 2.82
C SER A 114 13.11 -5.60 3.05
N VAL A 115 12.87 -6.85 3.49
CA VAL A 115 13.94 -7.86 3.62
C VAL A 115 14.57 -8.18 2.27
N LEU A 116 13.76 -8.38 1.22
CA LEU A 116 14.27 -8.68 -0.12
C LEU A 116 15.11 -7.53 -0.70
N VAL A 117 14.67 -6.28 -0.54
CA VAL A 117 15.42 -5.09 -0.97
C VAL A 117 16.69 -4.91 -0.15
N PHE A 118 16.66 -5.20 1.16
CA PHE A 118 17.85 -5.18 2.00
C PHE A 118 18.88 -6.22 1.59
N VAL A 119 18.46 -7.46 1.30
CA VAL A 119 19.36 -8.50 0.77
C VAL A 119 19.93 -8.10 -0.59
N ALA A 120 19.15 -7.46 -1.45
CA ALA A 120 19.63 -6.93 -2.73
C ALA A 120 20.66 -5.81 -2.54
N LEU A 121 20.50 -4.96 -1.51
CA LEU A 121 21.46 -3.93 -1.15
C LEU A 121 22.80 -4.52 -0.69
N LEU A 122 22.78 -5.59 0.11
CA LEU A 122 24.00 -6.25 0.59
C LEU A 122 24.78 -6.99 -0.50
N THR A 123 24.08 -7.44 -1.55
CA THR A 123 24.70 -8.20 -2.65
C THR A 123 25.11 -7.31 -3.83
N SER A 124 24.71 -6.04 -3.85
CA SER A 124 25.01 -5.12 -4.94
C SER A 124 26.26 -4.26 -4.67
N PRO A 125 27.15 -4.07 -5.66
CA PRO A 125 28.25 -3.11 -5.53
C PRO A 125 27.78 -1.64 -5.53
N PHE A 126 26.51 -1.37 -5.85
CA PHE A 126 25.94 -0.02 -5.99
C PHE A 126 24.97 0.33 -4.84
N ILE A 127 25.46 0.26 -3.60
CA ILE A 127 24.66 0.44 -2.36
C ILE A 127 23.83 1.72 -2.37
N ALA A 128 24.40 2.86 -2.81
CA ALA A 128 23.73 4.16 -2.81
C ALA A 128 22.40 4.15 -3.59
N SER A 129 22.34 3.39 -4.68
CA SER A 129 21.16 3.29 -5.54
C SER A 129 20.01 2.53 -4.87
N TRP A 130 20.32 1.59 -3.97
CA TRP A 130 19.33 0.76 -3.27
C TRP A 130 18.80 1.41 -1.99
N LEU A 131 19.44 2.46 -1.48
CA LEU A 131 19.01 3.16 -0.26
C LEU A 131 17.65 3.84 -0.42
N LEU A 132 17.37 4.45 -1.57
CA LEU A 132 16.09 5.11 -1.82
C LEU A 132 14.92 4.10 -1.86
N PRO A 133 14.97 3.02 -2.68
CA PRO A 133 13.96 1.95 -2.64
C PRO A 133 13.75 1.38 -1.24
N LEU A 134 14.83 1.14 -0.49
CA LEU A 134 14.76 0.62 0.88
C LEU A 134 14.08 1.62 1.83
N PHE A 135 14.44 2.89 1.75
CA PHE A 135 13.84 3.94 2.58
C PHE A 135 12.33 4.04 2.37
N PHE A 136 11.89 4.11 1.11
CA PHE A 136 10.46 4.21 0.79
C PHE A 136 9.69 2.94 1.14
N THR A 137 10.26 1.74 0.94
CA THR A 137 9.61 0.49 1.35
C THR A 137 9.49 0.37 2.86
N LEU A 138 10.51 0.75 3.64
CA LEU A 138 10.45 0.78 5.10
C LEU A 138 9.42 1.80 5.61
N TRP A 139 9.39 2.99 5.02
CA TRP A 139 8.42 4.03 5.43
C TRP A 139 6.99 3.62 5.10
N THR A 140 6.78 2.94 3.96
CA THR A 140 5.47 2.38 3.59
C THR A 140 5.07 1.25 4.53
N THR A 141 6.02 0.38 4.92
CA THR A 141 5.82 -0.67 5.94
C THR A 141 5.37 -0.06 7.26
N ALA A 142 6.06 1.00 7.72
CA ALA A 142 5.72 1.69 8.95
C ALA A 142 4.32 2.35 8.88
N ALA A 143 3.96 2.97 7.76
CA ALA A 143 2.65 3.58 7.56
C ALA A 143 1.51 2.55 7.61
N TYR A 144 1.69 1.38 6.96
CA TYR A 144 0.71 0.28 7.04
C TYR A 144 0.67 -0.36 8.43
N GLY A 145 1.82 -0.56 9.08
CA GLY A 145 1.89 -1.14 10.43
C GLY A 145 1.23 -0.25 11.48
N TRP A 146 1.42 1.07 11.36
CA TRP A 146 0.78 2.05 12.23
C TRP A 146 -0.74 2.08 12.02
N ASP A 147 -1.22 2.01 10.78
CA ASP A 147 -2.66 1.94 10.46
C ASP A 147 -3.30 0.66 10.98
N SER A 148 -2.65 -0.49 10.72
CA SER A 148 -3.07 -1.79 11.23
C SER A 148 -3.21 -1.74 12.75
N LYS A 149 -2.18 -1.25 13.46
CA LYS A 149 -2.21 -1.09 14.92
C LYS A 149 -3.39 -0.23 15.39
N GLN A 150 -3.59 0.94 14.79
CA GLN A 150 -4.70 1.82 15.19
C GLN A 150 -6.07 1.16 15.02
N ARG A 151 -6.25 0.35 13.98
CA ARG A 151 -7.51 -0.34 13.69
C ARG A 151 -7.77 -1.51 14.63
N TRP A 152 -6.72 -2.25 15.01
CA TRP A 152 -6.84 -3.31 16.02
C TRP A 152 -7.05 -2.75 17.43
N ASP A 153 -6.37 -1.66 17.79
CA ASP A 153 -6.53 -0.96 19.08
C ASP A 153 -7.90 -0.24 19.22
N ALA A 154 -8.59 0.01 18.11
CA ALA A 154 -9.95 0.54 18.14
C ALA A 154 -10.99 -0.55 18.52
N ASP A 155 -10.67 -1.82 18.25
CA ASP A 155 -11.55 -2.96 18.53
C ASP A 155 -11.47 -3.40 19.99
N SER A 156 -10.27 -3.36 20.59
CA SER A 156 -10.02 -3.76 21.97
C SER A 156 -10.62 -2.82 23.03
N ARG A 157 -11.18 -1.68 22.59
CA ARG A 157 -11.84 -0.69 23.45
C ARG A 157 -13.35 -0.88 23.55
N TYR A 158 -13.90 -1.91 22.90
CA TYR A 158 -15.28 -2.35 22.99
C TYR A 158 -15.35 -3.79 23.49
#